data_AF-A0A7W5B3G9-F1
#
_entry.id   AF-A0A7W5B3G9-F1
#
_cell.length_a   1.000
_cell.length_b   1.000
_cell.length_c   1.000
_cell.angle_alpha   90.00
_cell.angle_beta   90.00
_cell.angle_gamma   90.00
#
_symmetry.space_group_name_H-M   'P 1'
#
loop_
_entity.id
_entity.type
_entity.pdbx_description
1 polymer ?
#
loop_
_entity_poly.entity_id
_entity_poly.type
_entity_poly.pdbx_seq_one_letter_code
_entity_poly.pdbx_strand_id
1 'polypeptide(L)'
;MLVVGVFQITTELEQVLSLLEQKGMEREQMVAVPMDLDANDDTMDPIRSRDRKAGGFELGMGTATAFSVIGVSRGFILEWGPIVWGLIASGIGFLVGLALHLIIVRVTGAKREASANLLPEVTVLIRCQPERLDEVRKLLWQHQAISVGVVNR
;
A
#
# COMPACT_ATOMS: atom_id res chain seq x y z
N MET A 1 -5.91 26.72 -14.99
CA MET A 1 -6.96 25.75 -14.60
C MET A 1 -6.50 25.01 -13.35
N LEU A 2 -7.44 24.52 -12.54
CA LEU A 2 -7.14 23.71 -11.36
C LEU A 2 -7.67 22.29 -11.59
N VAL A 3 -6.80 21.30 -11.48
CA VAL A 3 -7.15 19.88 -11.55
C VAL A 3 -7.06 19.32 -10.14
N VAL A 4 -8.08 18.56 -9.74
CA VAL A 4 -8.17 17.93 -8.42
C VAL A 4 -8.19 16.42 -8.66
N GLY A 5 -7.24 15.69 -8.09
CA GLY A 5 -7.21 14.23 -8.14
C GLY A 5 -7.27 13.66 -6.74
N VAL A 6 -8.14 12.67 -6.50
CA VAL A 6 -8.21 11.96 -5.22
C VAL A 6 -7.52 10.61 -5.38
N PHE A 7 -6.59 10.31 -4.48
CA PHE A 7 -5.77 9.10 -4.48
C PHE A 7 -5.83 8.41 -3.13
N GLN A 8 -5.52 7.13 -3.09
CA GLN A 8 -5.27 6.43 -1.82
C GLN A 8 -3.81 6.65 -1.42
N ILE A 9 -3.49 6.66 -0.11
CA ILE A 9 -2.10 6.66 0.38
C ILE A 9 -1.45 5.30 0.07
N THR A 10 -0.94 5.18 -1.16
CA THR A 10 -0.24 4.02 -1.69
C THR A 10 1.06 4.48 -2.37
N THR A 11 1.95 3.53 -2.63
CA THR A 11 3.21 3.80 -3.36
C THR A 11 2.98 4.41 -4.74
N GLU A 12 1.81 4.19 -5.33
CA GLU A 12 1.40 4.77 -6.62
C GLU A 12 1.32 6.31 -6.56
N LEU A 13 0.87 6.90 -5.43
CA LEU A 13 0.83 8.35 -5.23
C LEU A 13 2.25 8.96 -5.30
N GLU A 14 3.22 8.31 -4.66
CA GLU A 14 4.62 8.75 -4.66
C GLU A 14 5.21 8.74 -6.09
N GLN A 15 4.84 7.74 -6.89
CA GLN A 15 5.24 7.65 -8.30
C GLN A 15 4.61 8.77 -9.14
N VAL A 16 3.33 9.08 -8.93
CA VAL A 16 2.64 10.19 -9.62
C VAL A 16 3.31 11.51 -9.32
N LEU A 17 3.53 11.81 -8.03
CA LEU A 17 4.15 13.06 -7.61
C LEU A 17 5.55 13.20 -8.23
N SER A 18 6.33 12.12 -8.23
CA SER A 18 7.66 12.09 -8.85
C SER A 18 7.61 12.33 -10.38
N LEU A 19 6.64 11.73 -11.08
CA LEU A 19 6.49 11.91 -12.53
C LEU A 19 6.00 13.31 -12.90
N LEU A 20 5.13 13.90 -12.08
CA LEU A 20 4.66 15.26 -12.25
C LEU A 20 5.78 16.29 -12.04
N GLU A 21 6.66 16.06 -11.04
CA GLU A 21 7.88 16.86 -10.87
C GLU A 21 8.82 16.73 -12.07
N GLN A 22 9.05 15.51 -12.58
CA GLN A 22 9.89 15.27 -13.76
C GLN A 22 9.36 15.92 -15.05
N LYS A 23 8.04 16.05 -15.19
CA LYS A 23 7.40 16.75 -16.31
C LYS A 23 7.44 18.28 -16.21
N GLY A 24 8.14 18.81 -15.20
CA GLY A 24 8.37 20.24 -15.04
C GLY A 24 7.17 20.98 -14.47
N MET A 25 6.38 20.33 -13.61
CA MET A 25 5.45 21.03 -12.72
C MET A 25 6.19 21.35 -11.42
N GLU A 26 6.30 22.64 -11.11
CA GLU A 26 6.99 23.10 -9.91
C GLU A 26 6.17 22.75 -8.66
N ARG A 27 6.84 22.46 -7.54
CA ARG A 27 6.18 22.13 -6.26
C ARG A 27 5.19 23.20 -5.80
N GLU A 28 5.41 24.46 -6.18
CA GLU A 28 4.51 25.58 -5.85
C GLU A 28 3.15 25.49 -6.56
N GLN A 29 3.06 24.70 -7.64
CA GLN A 29 1.84 24.50 -8.42
C GLN A 29 1.05 23.26 -7.97
N MET A 30 1.56 22.49 -7.02
CA MET A 30 0.98 21.24 -6.55
C MET A 30 0.82 21.24 -5.04
N VAL A 31 -0.38 20.92 -4.56
CA VAL A 31 -0.64 20.75 -3.12
C VAL A 31 -1.29 19.38 -2.91
N ALA A 32 -0.61 18.50 -2.19
CA ALA A 32 -1.18 17.24 -1.74
C ALA A 32 -1.68 17.40 -0.30
N VAL A 33 -2.99 17.23 -0.10
CA VAL A 33 -3.62 17.31 1.22
C VAL A 33 -4.10 15.92 1.62
N PRO A 34 -3.55 15.31 2.68
CA PRO A 34 -4.14 14.11 3.26
C PRO A 34 -5.49 14.47 3.88
N MET A 35 -6.53 13.76 3.46
CA MET A 35 -7.89 13.89 3.95
C MET A 35 -8.04 12.99 5.17
N ASP A 36 -8.52 13.56 6.27
CA ASP A 36 -8.86 12.78 7.45
C ASP A 36 -10.20 12.08 7.20
N LEU A 37 -10.28 10.80 7.57
CA LEU A 37 -11.52 10.05 7.51
C LEU A 37 -12.22 10.27 8.85
N ASP A 38 -13.36 10.95 8.83
CA ASP A 38 -14.12 11.27 10.04
C ASP A 38 -14.50 9.95 10.75
N ALA A 39 -13.77 9.62 11.82
CA ALA A 39 -13.85 8.35 12.53
C ALA A 39 -14.97 8.34 13.57
N ASN A 40 -16.04 9.11 13.36
CA ASN A 40 -17.09 9.34 14.36
C ASN A 40 -18.28 8.35 14.27
N ASP A 41 -18.06 7.16 13.70
CA ASP A 41 -18.91 6.01 13.94
C ASP A 41 -18.26 5.18 15.06
N ASP A 42 -18.71 5.43 16.29
CA ASP A 42 -18.24 4.89 17.57
C ASP A 42 -18.49 3.36 17.73
N THR A 43 -18.59 2.63 16.61
CA THR A 43 -18.82 1.18 16.55
C THR A 43 -17.62 0.39 16.00
N MET A 44 -16.50 1.04 15.64
CA MET A 44 -15.38 0.35 14.99
C MET A 44 -13.99 0.65 15.60
N ASP A 45 -13.69 -0.09 16.66
CA ASP A 45 -12.39 -0.43 17.28
C ASP A 45 -11.12 0.42 16.98
N PRO A 46 -10.41 0.92 18.02
CA PRO A 46 -9.13 1.63 17.92
C PRO A 46 -7.94 0.77 17.47
N ILE A 47 -8.17 -0.48 17.03
CA ILE A 47 -7.13 -1.37 16.49
C ILE A 47 -6.85 -1.05 15.01
N ARG A 48 -7.76 -0.37 14.30
CA ARG A 48 -7.63 -0.10 12.85
C ARG A 48 -6.53 0.89 12.46
N SER A 49 -6.14 1.82 13.34
CA SER A 49 -5.04 2.75 13.06
C SER A 49 -3.65 2.09 13.14
N ARG A 50 -3.54 0.90 13.73
CA ARG A 50 -2.35 0.03 13.64
C ARG A 50 -2.47 -1.08 12.60
N ASP A 51 -3.67 -1.33 12.11
CA ASP A 51 -3.95 -2.40 11.14
C ASP A 51 -3.73 -1.86 9.72
N ARG A 52 -2.51 -1.34 9.44
CA ARG A 52 -1.94 -1.59 8.11
C ARG A 52 -1.74 -3.09 8.09
N LYS A 53 -2.81 -3.82 7.76
CA LYS A 53 -2.78 -5.27 7.64
C LYS A 53 -1.63 -5.55 6.71
N ALA A 54 -0.55 -6.06 7.29
CA ALA A 54 0.57 -6.54 6.54
C ALA A 54 -0.03 -7.50 5.52
N GLY A 55 0.08 -7.17 4.22
CA GLY A 55 -0.52 -7.99 3.18
C GLY A 55 -0.08 -9.44 3.36
N GLY A 56 -0.82 -10.41 2.85
CA GLY A 56 -0.44 -11.83 3.00
C GLY A 56 1.01 -12.11 2.62
N PHE A 57 1.58 -11.32 1.71
CA PHE A 57 3.00 -11.29 1.38
C PHE A 57 3.92 -10.80 2.51
N GLU A 58 3.62 -9.67 3.15
CA GLU A 58 4.41 -9.13 4.27
C GLU A 58 4.39 -10.07 5.48
N LEU A 59 3.23 -10.67 5.78
CA LEU A 59 3.13 -11.69 6.83
C LEU A 59 3.93 -12.95 6.46
N GLY A 60 3.89 -13.35 5.20
CA GLY A 60 4.72 -14.43 4.65
C GLY A 60 6.22 -14.14 4.80
N MET A 61 6.67 -12.93 4.46
CA MET A 61 8.08 -12.54 4.59
C MET A 61 8.54 -12.48 6.06
N GLY A 62 7.70 -11.94 6.96
CA GLY A 62 8.01 -11.89 8.39
C GLY A 62 8.19 -13.29 9.00
N THR A 63 7.26 -14.20 8.69
CA THR A 63 7.33 -15.60 9.14
C THR A 63 8.50 -16.36 8.49
N ALA A 64 8.77 -16.15 7.20
CA ALA A 64 9.93 -16.73 6.51
C ALA A 64 11.26 -16.34 7.17
N THR A 65 11.39 -15.09 7.62
CA THR A 65 12.59 -14.60 8.30
C THR A 65 12.76 -15.26 9.66
N ALA A 66 11.68 -15.33 10.46
CA ALA A 66 11.70 -15.99 11.77
C ALA A 66 12.10 -17.47 11.65
N PHE A 67 11.50 -18.20 10.71
CA PHE A 67 11.83 -19.60 10.45
C PHE A 67 13.25 -19.78 9.89
N SER A 68 13.74 -18.84 9.08
CA SER A 68 15.12 -18.86 8.59
C SER A 68 16.13 -18.83 9.73
N VAL A 69 15.95 -17.93 10.71
CA VAL A 69 16.85 -17.83 11.88
C VAL A 69 16.88 -19.14 12.68
N ILE A 70 15.71 -19.77 12.88
CA ILE A 70 15.60 -21.06 13.55
C ILE A 70 16.27 -22.17 12.73
N GLY A 71 16.04 -22.18 11.40
CA GLY A 71 16.61 -23.16 10.48
C GLY A 71 18.12 -23.09 10.38
N VAL A 72 18.68 -21.87 10.32
CA VAL A 72 20.13 -21.63 10.38
C VAL A 72 20.70 -22.10 11.72
N SER A 73 20.03 -21.78 12.84
CA SER A 73 20.49 -22.19 14.18
C SER A 73 20.56 -23.71 14.35
N ARG A 74 19.55 -24.43 13.86
CA ARG A 74 19.54 -25.91 13.83
C ARG A 74 20.51 -26.47 12.79
N GLY A 75 20.69 -25.78 11.68
CA GLY A 75 21.55 -26.21 10.58
C GLY A 75 23.04 -26.24 10.90
N PHE A 76 23.50 -25.60 11.99
CA PHE A 76 24.87 -25.80 12.50
C PHE A 76 25.13 -27.22 13.03
N ILE A 77 24.07 -27.96 13.38
CA ILE A 77 24.15 -29.31 13.94
C ILE A 77 23.95 -30.37 12.83
N LEU A 78 23.30 -30.00 11.72
CA LEU A 78 22.96 -30.94 10.65
C LEU A 78 24.00 -30.93 9.52
N GLU A 79 24.19 -32.10 8.89
CA GLU A 79 25.27 -32.40 7.95
C GLU A 79 25.29 -31.52 6.69
N TRP A 80 24.13 -31.01 6.24
CA TRP A 80 24.03 -30.19 5.03
C TRP A 80 24.36 -28.70 5.27
N GLY A 81 24.66 -28.34 6.51
CA GLY A 81 25.12 -27.02 6.91
C GLY A 81 24.01 -25.97 7.11
N PRO A 82 24.35 -24.84 7.77
CA PRO A 82 23.41 -23.83 8.21
C PRO A 82 22.68 -23.11 7.07
N ILE A 83 23.33 -22.95 5.92
CA ILE A 83 22.79 -22.20 4.78
C ILE A 83 21.63 -22.96 4.12
N VAL A 84 21.81 -24.26 3.88
CA VAL A 84 20.81 -25.10 3.19
C VAL A 84 19.57 -25.25 4.07
N TRP A 85 19.76 -25.56 5.36
CA TRP A 85 18.65 -25.67 6.32
C TRP A 85 17.93 -24.35 6.58
N GLY A 86 18.66 -23.22 6.58
CA GLY A 86 18.06 -21.89 6.64
C GLY A 86 17.15 -21.59 5.46
N LEU A 87 17.60 -21.89 4.24
CA LEU A 87 16.82 -21.64 3.02
C LEU A 87 15.55 -22.51 2.97
N ILE A 88 15.67 -23.79 3.31
CA ILE A 88 14.53 -24.72 3.37
C ILE A 88 13.53 -24.25 4.43
N ALA A 89 14.00 -23.89 5.63
CA ALA A 89 13.14 -23.40 6.69
C ALA A 89 12.45 -22.09 6.33
N SER A 90 13.14 -21.17 5.64
CA SER A 90 12.56 -19.92 5.16
C SER A 90 11.44 -20.16 4.14
N GLY A 91 11.66 -21.05 3.17
CA GLY A 91 10.64 -21.41 2.17
C GLY A 91 9.40 -22.05 2.82
N ILE A 92 9.60 -22.95 3.77
CA ILE A 92 8.49 -23.56 4.54
C ILE A 92 7.79 -22.50 5.40
N GLY A 93 8.54 -21.63 6.08
CA GLY A 93 8.02 -20.55 6.91
C GLY A 93 7.15 -19.58 6.11
N PHE A 94 7.58 -19.22 4.89
CA PHE A 94 6.79 -18.40 3.97
C PHE A 94 5.45 -19.06 3.61
N LEU A 95 5.48 -20.34 3.24
CA LEU A 95 4.28 -21.11 2.88
C LEU A 95 3.31 -21.23 4.07
N VAL A 96 3.84 -21.46 5.27
CA VAL A 96 3.04 -21.52 6.50
C VAL A 96 2.41 -20.17 6.80
N GLY A 97 3.18 -19.07 6.70
CA GLY A 97 2.67 -17.72 6.90
C GLY A 97 1.57 -17.35 5.90
N LEU A 98 1.75 -17.70 4.62
CA LEU A 98 0.75 -17.49 3.57
C LEU A 98 -0.51 -18.33 3.82
N ALA A 99 -0.35 -19.61 4.18
CA ALA A 99 -1.46 -20.50 4.49
C ALA A 99 -2.25 -19.99 5.71
N LEU A 100 -1.56 -19.53 6.75
CA LEU A 100 -2.19 -18.96 7.94
C LEU A 100 -2.99 -17.70 7.59
N HIS A 101 -2.43 -16.80 6.76
CA HIS A 101 -3.15 -15.63 6.25
C HIS A 101 -4.44 -16.04 5.51
N LEU A 102 -4.35 -17.01 4.60
CA LEU A 102 -5.50 -17.50 3.84
C LEU A 102 -6.57 -18.14 4.73
N ILE A 103 -6.16 -18.91 5.73
CA ILE A 103 -7.08 -19.52 6.71
C ILE A 103 -7.77 -18.42 7.52
N ILE A 104 -7.02 -17.43 8.03
CA ILE A 104 -7.60 -16.31 8.78
C ILE A 104 -8.61 -15.56 7.90
N VAL A 105 -8.24 -15.19 6.67
CA VAL A 105 -9.16 -14.49 5.76
C VAL A 105 -10.42 -15.32 5.47
N ARG A 106 -10.28 -16.64 5.30
CA ARG A 106 -11.39 -17.53 5.00
C ARG A 106 -12.30 -17.82 6.19
N VAL A 107 -11.74 -17.94 7.40
CA VAL A 107 -12.47 -18.21 8.65
C VAL A 107 -13.14 -16.94 9.19
N THR A 108 -12.49 -15.78 9.06
CA THR A 108 -13.07 -14.49 9.49
C THR A 108 -14.09 -13.92 8.49
N GLY A 109 -14.40 -14.68 7.42
CA GLY A 109 -15.54 -14.54 6.52
C GLY A 109 -15.90 -13.12 6.10
N ALA A 110 -15.36 -12.63 4.97
CA ALA A 110 -15.90 -11.61 4.06
C ALA A 110 -16.50 -10.28 4.62
N LYS A 111 -16.57 -10.05 5.93
CA LYS A 111 -17.18 -8.85 6.53
C LYS A 111 -16.25 -7.63 6.54
N ARG A 112 -15.00 -7.80 6.11
CA ARG A 112 -13.99 -6.73 6.08
C ARG A 112 -13.77 -6.10 4.71
N GLU A 113 -14.46 -6.55 3.67
CA GLU A 113 -14.34 -5.93 2.34
C GLU A 113 -15.03 -4.57 2.28
N ALA A 114 -16.08 -4.35 3.09
CA ALA A 114 -16.71 -3.03 3.27
C ALA A 114 -15.81 -2.00 3.97
N SER A 115 -14.68 -2.42 4.53
CA SER A 115 -13.76 -1.57 5.26
C SER A 115 -12.33 -1.55 4.72
N ALA A 116 -12.11 -2.25 3.61
CA ALA A 116 -10.89 -2.17 2.81
C ALA A 116 -10.81 -0.86 1.99
N ASN A 117 -11.91 -0.09 1.92
CA ASN A 117 -11.99 1.13 1.12
C ASN A 117 -11.89 2.44 1.91
N LEU A 118 -11.73 2.41 3.24
CA LEU A 118 -11.36 3.61 4.00
C LEU A 118 -9.84 3.72 4.07
N LEU A 119 -9.19 3.70 2.91
CA LEU A 119 -7.80 4.14 2.82
C LEU A 119 -7.83 5.66 2.99
N PRO A 120 -6.96 6.25 3.82
CA PRO A 120 -6.83 7.70 3.88
C PRO A 120 -6.63 8.22 2.47
N GLU A 121 -7.50 9.13 2.06
CA GLU A 121 -7.51 9.69 0.72
C GLU A 121 -6.56 10.90 0.72
N VAL A 122 -5.76 11.07 -0.32
CA VAL A 122 -4.98 12.28 -0.56
C VAL A 122 -5.62 12.99 -1.74
N THR A 123 -6.02 14.23 -1.51
CA THR A 123 -6.46 15.11 -2.57
C THR A 123 -5.27 15.92 -3.07
N VAL A 124 -4.90 15.71 -4.33
CA VAL A 124 -3.85 16.46 -5.02
C VAL A 124 -4.50 17.56 -5.86
N LEU A 125 -4.15 18.80 -5.56
CA LEU A 125 -4.54 20.01 -6.27
C LEU A 125 -3.38 20.42 -7.18
N ILE A 126 -3.62 20.43 -8.50
CA ILE A 126 -2.62 20.75 -9.51
C ILE A 126 -3.08 21.97 -10.30
N ARG A 127 -2.27 23.02 -10.29
CA ARG A 127 -2.48 24.20 -11.14
C ARG A 127 -1.73 23.99 -12.46
N CYS A 128 -2.46 23.84 -13.56
CA CYS A 128 -1.87 23.66 -14.89
C CYS A 128 -2.44 24.65 -15.92
N GLN A 129 -1.66 24.87 -16.99
CA GLN A 129 -2.07 25.59 -18.20
C GLN A 129 -3.02 24.73 -19.05
N PRO A 130 -3.92 25.33 -19.86
CA PRO A 130 -4.93 24.59 -20.63
C PRO A 130 -4.33 23.58 -21.61
N GLU A 131 -3.14 23.84 -22.14
CA GLU A 131 -2.45 22.98 -23.10
C GLU A 131 -1.98 21.66 -22.47
N ARG A 132 -1.80 21.62 -21.14
CA ARG A 132 -1.33 20.43 -20.39
C ARG A 132 -2.45 19.67 -19.68
N LEU A 133 -3.70 20.11 -19.81
CA LEU A 133 -4.84 19.54 -19.11
C LEU A 133 -5.03 18.05 -19.42
N ASP A 134 -5.04 17.69 -20.71
CA ASP A 134 -5.27 16.31 -21.14
C ASP A 134 -4.14 15.37 -20.72
N GLU A 135 -2.90 15.88 -20.71
CA GLU A 135 -1.73 15.13 -20.27
C GLU A 135 -1.77 14.84 -18.76
N VAL A 136 -2.06 15.86 -17.94
CA VAL A 136 -2.19 15.72 -16.48
C VAL A 136 -3.34 14.79 -16.15
N ARG A 137 -4.51 14.97 -16.78
CA ARG A 137 -5.68 14.11 -16.56
C ARG A 137 -5.36 12.65 -16.88
N LYS A 138 -4.70 12.39 -18.01
CA LYS A 138 -4.30 11.03 -18.40
C LYS A 138 -3.33 10.42 -17.39
N LEU A 139 -2.36 11.19 -16.91
CA LEU A 139 -1.38 10.72 -15.92
C LEU A 139 -2.05 10.38 -14.58
N LEU A 140 -2.98 11.20 -14.10
CA LEU A 140 -3.75 10.91 -12.88
C LEU A 140 -4.53 9.58 -13.01
N TRP A 141 -5.20 9.35 -14.14
CA TRP A 141 -5.92 8.09 -14.39
C TRP A 141 -4.99 6.88 -14.57
N GLN A 142 -3.84 7.06 -15.20
CA GLN A 142 -2.86 5.98 -15.41
C GLN A 142 -2.29 5.43 -14.09
N HIS A 143 -2.29 6.25 -13.05
CA HIS A 143 -1.79 5.89 -11.73
C HIS A 143 -2.90 5.82 -10.68
N GLN A 144 -4.05 5.27 -11.07
CA GLN A 144 -5.12 4.86 -10.15
C GLN A 144 -5.74 5.99 -9.31
N ALA A 145 -5.95 7.17 -9.90
CA ALA A 145 -6.84 8.16 -9.30
C ALA A 145 -8.24 7.57 -9.06
N ILE A 146 -8.78 7.76 -7.86
CA ILE A 146 -10.16 7.38 -7.50
C ILE A 146 -11.13 8.29 -8.25
N SER A 147 -10.86 9.60 -8.25
CA SER A 147 -11.66 10.58 -8.96
C SER A 147 -10.79 11.75 -9.42
N VAL A 148 -11.20 12.39 -10.52
CA VAL A 148 -10.54 13.58 -11.06
C VAL A 148 -11.59 14.65 -11.39
N GLY A 149 -11.45 15.82 -10.78
CA GLY A 149 -12.24 17.02 -11.05
C GLY A 149 -11.41 18.10 -11.75
N VAL A 150 -12.07 18.92 -12.58
CA VAL A 150 -11.44 20.08 -13.23
C VAL A 150 -12.26 21.31 -12.90
N VAL A 151 -11.59 22.34 -12.39
CA VAL A 151 -12.16 23.64 -12.11
C VAL A 151 -11.56 24.67 -13.07
N ASN A 152 -12.43 25.26 -13.90
CA ASN A 152 -12.11 26.39 -14.76
C ASN A 152 -12.33 27.67 -13.97
N ARG A 153 -11.24 28.30 -13.55
CA ARG A 153 -11.23 29.60 -12.89
C ARG A 153 -10.22 30.50 -13.56
#